data_AF-A0AAE3IS59-F1
#
_entry.id   AF-A0AAE3IS59-F1
#
_cell.length_a   1.000
_cell.length_b   1.000
_cell.length_c   1.000
_cell.angle_alpha   90.00
_cell.angle_beta   90.00
_cell.angle_gamma   90.00
#
_symmetry.space_group_name_H-M   'P 1'
#
loop_
_entity.id
_entity.type
_entity.pdbx_description
1 polymer ?
#
loop_
_entity_poly.entity_id
_entity_poly.type
_entity_poly.pdbx_seq_one_letter_code
_entity_poly.pdbx_strand_id
1 'polypeptide(L)'
;MNAAGTFFHTWLEQLGRMASINENIEQLYTKQSPDDAYDVEQGNQEELEAEIRRLQSERKKIKDAADHNKKALIQMLEQAENQELIISPRQDTGGLTPHAYRVYLEKGDLKYLTLS
;
A
#
# COMPACT_ATOMS: atom_id res chain seq x y z
N MET A 1 6.91 -18.56 11.81
CA MET A 1 6.84 -17.10 11.56
C MET A 1 5.85 -16.51 12.57
N ASN A 2 6.21 -15.45 13.30
CA ASN A 2 5.29 -14.85 14.29
C ASN A 2 4.18 -14.04 13.59
N ALA A 3 3.06 -13.81 14.28
CA ALA A 3 1.91 -13.10 13.71
C ALA A 3 2.28 -11.66 13.29
N ALA A 4 3.17 -10.97 14.04
CA ALA A 4 3.61 -9.61 13.75
C ALA A 4 4.29 -9.50 12.38
N GLY A 5 5.14 -10.47 12.03
CA GLY A 5 5.77 -10.53 10.72
C GLY A 5 4.77 -10.64 9.58
N THR A 6 3.70 -11.43 9.75
CA THR A 6 2.64 -11.56 8.74
C THR A 6 1.87 -10.26 8.56
N PHE A 7 1.47 -9.59 9.64
CA PHE A 7 0.75 -8.31 9.57
C PHE A 7 1.61 -7.23 8.92
N PHE A 8 2.90 -7.15 9.29
CA PHE A 8 3.82 -6.17 8.73
C PHE A 8 4.05 -6.36 7.22
N HIS A 9 4.36 -7.59 6.78
CA HIS A 9 4.61 -7.85 5.36
C HIS A 9 3.35 -7.60 4.52
N THR A 10 2.18 -8.02 5.01
CA THR A 10 0.90 -7.73 4.34
C THR A 10 0.65 -6.23 4.26
N TRP A 11 0.95 -5.47 5.32
CA TRP A 11 0.80 -4.01 5.33
C TRP A 11 1.68 -3.35 4.26
N LEU A 12 2.97 -3.70 4.18
CA LEU A 12 3.89 -3.19 3.15
C LEU A 12 3.41 -3.53 1.73
N GLU A 13 2.93 -4.75 1.50
CA GLU A 13 2.40 -5.17 0.21
C GLU A 13 1.18 -4.33 -0.20
N GLN A 14 0.26 -4.06 0.74
CA GLN A 14 -0.90 -3.20 0.44
C GLN A 14 -0.47 -1.76 0.12
N LEU A 15 0.56 -1.22 0.79
CA LEU A 15 1.09 0.12 0.46
C LEU A 15 1.67 0.16 -0.96
N GLY A 16 2.42 -0.87 -1.36
CA GLY A 16 2.95 -0.98 -2.73
C GLY A 16 1.83 -1.06 -3.78
N ARG A 17 0.80 -1.88 -3.54
CA ARG A 17 -0.38 -1.97 -4.41
C ARG A 17 -1.12 -0.62 -4.52
N MET A 18 -1.25 0.12 -3.42
CA MET A 18 -1.86 1.45 -3.44
C MET A 18 -1.06 2.46 -4.28
N ALA A 19 0.28 2.42 -4.19
CA ALA A 19 1.15 3.29 -4.98
C ALA A 19 0.93 3.03 -6.48
N SER A 20 0.95 1.77 -6.91
CA SER A 20 0.69 1.39 -8.31
C SER A 20 -0.69 1.83 -8.81
N ILE A 21 -1.75 1.72 -7.97
CA ILE A 21 -3.08 2.21 -8.36
C ILE A 21 -3.09 3.74 -8.50
N ASN A 22 -2.40 4.48 -7.62
CA ASN A 22 -2.32 5.93 -7.75
C ASN A 22 -1.61 6.32 -9.05
N GLU A 23 -0.50 5.67 -9.38
CA GLU A 23 0.23 5.88 -10.65
C GLU A 23 -0.67 5.61 -11.87
N ASN A 24 -1.47 4.53 -11.84
CA ASN A 24 -2.42 4.23 -12.92
C ASN A 24 -3.49 5.31 -13.06
N ILE A 25 -4.04 5.80 -11.94
CA ILE A 25 -5.02 6.89 -11.95
C ILE A 25 -4.39 8.18 -12.53
N GLU A 26 -3.17 8.53 -12.12
CA GLU A 26 -2.45 9.70 -12.63
C GLU A 26 -2.17 9.61 -14.14
N GLN A 27 -1.81 8.42 -14.64
CA GLN A 27 -1.63 8.18 -16.08
C GLN A 27 -2.94 8.36 -16.85
N LEU A 28 -4.08 7.90 -16.30
CA LEU A 28 -5.39 8.08 -16.94
C LEU A 28 -5.80 9.57 -16.99
N TYR A 29 -5.50 10.36 -15.96
CA TYR A 29 -5.72 11.81 -15.99
C TYR A 29 -4.80 12.54 -16.98
N THR A 30 -3.55 12.09 -17.13
CA THR A 30 -2.62 12.68 -18.10
C THR A 30 -3.12 12.48 -19.54
N LYS A 31 -3.70 11.30 -19.84
CA LYS A 31 -4.37 11.02 -21.13
C LYS A 31 -5.61 11.90 -21.39
N GLN A 32 -6.17 12.54 -20.38
CA GLN A 32 -7.27 13.51 -20.52
C GLN A 32 -6.78 14.95 -20.79
N SER A 33 -5.46 15.22 -20.79
CA SER A 33 -4.96 16.59 -21.00
C SER A 33 -5.19 17.08 -22.45
N PRO A 34 -5.53 18.37 -22.64
CA PRO A 34 -6.12 18.91 -23.86
C PRO A 34 -5.21 18.94 -25.10
N ASP A 35 -3.90 18.72 -24.97
CA ASP A 35 -2.98 18.75 -26.12
C ASP A 35 -3.15 17.54 -27.07
N ASP A 36 -3.75 16.44 -26.60
CA ASP A 36 -4.12 15.27 -27.41
C ASP A 36 -5.64 15.20 -27.73
N ALA A 37 -6.42 16.22 -27.31
CA ALA A 37 -7.89 16.18 -27.29
C ALA A 37 -8.58 16.44 -28.63
N TYR A 38 -7.92 16.23 -29.78
CA TYR A 38 -8.55 16.46 -31.07
C TYR A 38 -9.44 15.31 -31.57
N ASP A 39 -9.47 14.13 -30.94
CA ASP A 39 -10.33 13.00 -31.39
C ASP A 39 -10.74 11.99 -30.27
N VAL A 40 -10.98 12.44 -29.03
CA VAL A 40 -11.58 11.53 -28.01
C VAL A 40 -13.10 11.51 -28.18
N GLU A 41 -13.62 10.55 -28.96
CA GLU A 41 -15.05 10.27 -29.06
C GLU A 41 -15.67 10.02 -27.66
N GLN A 42 -16.89 10.51 -27.40
CA GLN A 42 -17.54 10.46 -26.09
C GLN A 42 -17.54 9.07 -25.40
N GLY A 43 -17.58 7.98 -26.16
CA GLY A 43 -17.53 6.62 -25.61
C GLY A 43 -16.21 6.32 -24.88
N ASN A 44 -15.10 6.92 -25.31
CA ASN A 44 -13.78 6.72 -24.73
C ASN A 44 -13.61 7.50 -23.40
N GLN A 45 -14.38 8.57 -23.21
CA GLN A 45 -14.41 9.33 -21.94
C GLN A 45 -15.17 8.58 -20.84
N GLU A 46 -16.33 8.01 -21.16
CA GLU A 46 -17.13 7.23 -20.20
C GLU A 46 -16.38 5.98 -19.70
N GLU A 47 -15.69 5.28 -20.61
CA GLU A 47 -14.85 4.12 -20.27
C GLU A 47 -13.69 4.50 -19.33
N LEU A 48 -13.03 5.62 -19.60
CA LEU A 48 -11.93 6.09 -18.77
C LEU A 48 -12.40 6.53 -17.38
N GLU A 49 -13.56 7.20 -17.28
CA GLU A 49 -14.17 7.52 -15.98
C GLU A 49 -14.62 6.27 -15.21
N ALA A 50 -15.13 5.25 -15.90
CA ALA A 50 -15.50 3.98 -15.29
C ALA A 50 -14.27 3.26 -14.72
N GLU A 51 -13.15 3.27 -15.44
CA GLU A 51 -11.89 2.67 -14.98
C GLU A 51 -11.30 3.43 -13.78
N ILE A 52 -11.30 4.77 -13.80
CA ILE A 52 -10.89 5.57 -12.65
C ILE A 52 -11.74 5.23 -11.41
N ARG A 53 -13.07 5.12 -11.57
CA ARG A 53 -13.98 4.72 -10.48
C ARG A 53 -13.69 3.31 -9.96
N ARG A 54 -13.40 2.36 -10.86
CA ARG A 54 -13.01 0.99 -10.51
C ARG A 54 -11.72 0.98 -9.68
N LEU A 55 -10.69 1.68 -10.14
CA LEU A 55 -9.40 1.81 -9.46
C LEU A 55 -9.53 2.49 -8.09
N GLN A 56 -10.35 3.54 -7.98
CA GLN A 56 -10.63 4.19 -6.69
C GLN A 56 -11.32 3.25 -5.70
N SER A 57 -12.27 2.43 -6.16
CA SER A 57 -12.93 1.42 -5.34
C SER A 57 -11.96 0.34 -4.86
N GLU A 58 -11.08 -0.14 -5.74
CA GLU A 58 -10.03 -1.09 -5.42
C GLU A 58 -9.03 -0.53 -4.40
N ARG A 59 -8.55 0.70 -4.64
CA ARG A 59 -7.69 1.44 -3.71
C ARG A 59 -8.31 1.56 -2.32
N LYS A 60 -9.63 1.81 -2.23
CA LYS A 60 -10.33 1.88 -0.96
C LYS A 60 -10.28 0.56 -0.20
N LYS A 61 -10.57 -0.57 -0.88
CA LYS A 61 -10.49 -1.90 -0.26
C LYS A 61 -9.09 -2.23 0.26
N ILE A 62 -8.07 -1.90 -0.54
CA ILE A 62 -6.67 -2.09 -0.16
C ILE A 62 -6.30 -1.22 1.03
N LYS A 63 -6.74 0.05 1.06
CA LYS A 63 -6.53 0.96 2.19
C LYS A 63 -7.15 0.41 3.47
N ASP A 64 -8.38 -0.07 3.41
CA ASP A 64 -9.06 -0.63 4.60
C ASP A 64 -8.31 -1.87 5.13
N ALA A 65 -7.79 -2.72 4.24
CA ALA A 65 -6.93 -3.83 4.61
C ALA A 65 -5.59 -3.37 5.20
N ALA A 66 -4.95 -2.35 4.62
CA ALA A 66 -3.71 -1.78 5.13
C ALA A 66 -3.89 -1.21 6.55
N ASP A 67 -4.97 -0.46 6.77
CA ASP A 67 -5.30 0.13 8.07
C ASP A 67 -5.60 -0.94 9.13
N HIS A 68 -6.28 -2.03 8.76
CA HIS A 68 -6.51 -3.16 9.65
C HIS A 68 -5.18 -3.81 10.10
N ASN A 69 -4.28 -4.11 9.14
CA ASN A 69 -2.97 -4.69 9.44
C ASN A 69 -2.10 -3.75 10.28
N LYS A 70 -2.12 -2.45 9.99
CA LYS A 70 -1.42 -1.41 10.77
C LYS A 70 -1.89 -1.39 12.22
N LYS A 71 -3.21 -1.37 12.45
CA LYS A 71 -3.79 -1.36 13.81
C LYS A 71 -3.44 -2.62 14.59
N ALA A 72 -3.52 -3.80 13.95
CA ALA A 72 -3.12 -5.05 14.58
C ALA A 72 -1.64 -5.03 15.00
N LEU A 73 -0.76 -4.50 14.14
CA LEU A 73 0.67 -4.41 14.45
C LEU A 73 0.97 -3.43 15.59
N ILE A 74 0.29 -2.28 15.64
CA ILE A 74 0.38 -1.33 16.76
C ILE A 74 -0.02 -2.00 18.06
N GLN A 75 -1.17 -2.69 18.10
CA GLN A 75 -1.63 -3.39 19.31
C GLN A 75 -0.63 -4.44 19.78
N MET A 76 -0.02 -5.18 18.85
CA MET A 76 1.02 -6.16 19.19
C MET A 76 2.28 -5.50 19.77
N LEU A 77 2.69 -4.35 19.24
CA LEU A 77 3.82 -3.56 19.74
C LEU A 77 3.54 -2.91 21.10
N GLU A 78 2.29 -2.52 21.37
CA GLU A 78 1.87 -1.98 22.66
C GLU A 78 1.79 -3.08 23.74
N GLN A 79 1.45 -4.31 23.35
CA GLN A 79 1.37 -5.47 24.25
C GLN A 79 2.73 -6.11 24.53
N ALA A 80 3.63 -6.10 23.56
CA ALA A 80 5.02 -6.42 23.81
C ALA A 80 5.57 -5.26 24.66
N GLU A 81 5.97 -5.52 25.91
CA GLU A 81 6.55 -4.49 26.80
C GLU A 81 7.75 -3.73 26.18
N ASN A 82 8.26 -4.19 25.03
CA ASN A 82 9.08 -3.45 24.09
C ASN A 82 8.26 -2.95 22.88
N GLN A 83 8.20 -1.63 22.71
CA GLN A 83 7.59 -0.94 21.56
C GLN A 83 8.40 -1.07 20.25
N GLU A 84 9.25 -2.10 20.16
CA GLU A 84 10.10 -2.40 19.01
C GLU A 84 10.14 -3.92 18.77
N LEU A 85 10.04 -4.31 17.50
CA LEU A 85 10.17 -5.70 17.04
C LEU A 85 11.10 -5.75 15.83
N ILE A 86 11.99 -6.75 15.82
CA ILE A 86 12.74 -7.13 14.62
C ILE A 86 11.94 -8.19 13.87
N ILE A 87 11.59 -7.89 12.63
CA ILE A 87 10.83 -8.77 11.74
C ILE A 87 11.79 -9.35 10.70
N SER A 88 11.92 -10.67 10.71
CA SER A 88 12.77 -11.39 9.76
C SER A 88 12.24 -11.27 8.32
N PRO A 89 13.15 -11.32 7.33
CA PRO A 89 12.77 -11.35 5.92
C PRO A 89 11.86 -12.54 5.61
N ARG A 90 10.91 -12.33 4.69
CA ARG A 90 10.26 -13.41 3.96
C ARG A 90 11.12 -13.77 2.76
N GLN A 91 11.05 -15.03 2.32
CA GLN A 91 11.44 -15.35 0.94
C GLN A 91 10.65 -14.46 -0.01
N ASP A 92 11.23 -14.15 -1.16
CA ASP A 92 10.68 -13.22 -2.16
C ASP A 92 9.19 -13.49 -2.44
N THR A 93 8.31 -12.67 -1.86
CA THR A 93 6.87 -12.74 -2.05
C THR A 93 6.40 -11.39 -2.59
N GLY A 94 6.36 -11.26 -3.91
CA GLY A 94 5.60 -10.20 -4.57
C GLY A 94 6.27 -8.82 -4.65
N GLY A 95 7.60 -8.77 -4.75
CA GLY A 95 8.32 -7.52 -5.08
C GLY A 95 8.84 -6.71 -3.90
N LEU A 96 8.84 -7.28 -2.70
CA LEU A 96 9.59 -6.72 -1.56
C LEU A 96 10.94 -7.43 -1.47
N THR A 97 12.02 -6.66 -1.58
CA THR A 97 13.37 -7.18 -1.36
C THR A 97 13.43 -7.82 0.04
N PRO A 98 13.98 -9.04 0.16
CA PRO A 98 14.00 -9.78 1.42
C PRO A 98 14.96 -9.11 2.41
N HIS A 99 14.46 -8.16 3.19
CA HIS A 99 15.19 -7.49 4.25
C HIS A 99 14.62 -7.84 5.63
N ALA A 100 15.49 -7.76 6.64
CA ALA A 100 15.01 -7.66 8.02
C ALA A 100 14.51 -6.22 8.24
N TYR A 101 13.47 -6.07 9.04
CA TYR A 101 12.90 -4.77 9.36
C TYR A 101 12.87 -4.57 10.87
N ARG A 102 13.32 -3.40 11.33
CA ARG A 102 13.00 -2.91 12.67
C ARG A 102 11.69 -2.14 12.57
N VAL A 103 10.69 -2.60 13.30
CA VAL A 103 9.38 -1.94 13.39
C VAL A 103 9.19 -1.43 14.81
N TYR A 104 8.79 -0.18 14.97
CA TYR A 104 8.70 0.47 16.27
C TYR A 104 7.59 1.52 16.32
N LEU A 105 7.17 1.89 17.52
CA LEU A 105 6.25 3.00 17.75
C LEU A 105 7.02 4.27 18.09
N GLU A 106 6.71 5.36 17.39
CA GLU A 106 7.22 6.69 17.69
C GLU A 106 6.02 7.61 17.94
N LYS A 107 5.84 8.06 19.19
CA LYS A 107 4.69 8.91 19.59
C LYS A 107 3.31 8.32 19.20
N GLY A 108 3.19 6.98 19.17
CA GLY A 108 1.98 6.26 18.77
C GLY A 108 1.87 5.97 17.27
N ASP A 109 2.79 6.51 16.46
CA ASP A 109 2.85 6.19 15.03
C ASP A 109 3.75 4.99 14.76
N LEU A 110 3.25 4.06 13.95
CA LEU A 110 4.03 2.93 13.45
C LEU A 110 5.12 3.42 12.48
N LYS A 111 6.38 3.10 12.78
CA LYS A 111 7.56 3.36 11.95
C LYS A 111 8.26 2.06 11.60
N TYR A 112 8.99 2.05 10.50
CA TYR A 112 9.84 0.92 10.11
C TYR A 112 11.14 1.39 9.47
N LEU A 113 12.20 0.60 9.67
CA LEU A 113 13.53 0.80 9.11
C LEU A 113 13.99 -0.53 8.49
N THR A 114 14.49 -0.48 7.26
CA THR A 114 15.18 -1.61 6.64
C THR A 114 16.53 -1.82 7.32
N LEU A 115 16.82 -3.05 7.72
CA LEU A 115 18.13 -3.46 8.24
C LEU A 115 18.92 -4.11 7.11
N SER A 116 20.12 -3.57 6.85
CA SER A 116 21.06 -4.06 5.83
C SER A 116 21.65 -5.41 6.19
#